data_AF-A0A9W6JX35-F1
#
_entry.id   AF-A0A9W6JX35-F1
#
_cell.length_a   1.000
_cell.length_b   1.000
_cell.length_c   1.000
_cell.angle_alpha   90.00
_cell.angle_beta   90.00
_cell.angle_gamma   90.00
#
_symmetry.space_group_name_H-M   'P 1'
#
loop_
_entity.id
_entity.type
_entity.pdbx_description
1 polymer ?
#
loop_
_entity_poly.entity_id
_entity_poly.type
_entity_poly.pdbx_seq_one_letter_code
_entity_poly.pdbx_strand_id
1 'polypeptide(L)'
;MSSPDLPRTAPTRRRLVALAAVVLLSGLTAGCFRPMYANSSNEAGTGLSDQLGDVEVVFAPGRVGNEVRNDLIFALTGGAGNPAGAPYRLVLNVTDNTTSAIIDPVSGLPEVELITVDSKWQLFEAGNDKKPVMASNAYGKASIDSGYQRFARARAIRDAQNRASTVVAETIRSQLAVYFSNKTAAASVSPNAASTVVTDPSTPIIGTPTSARPRS
;
A
#
# COMPACT_ATOMS: atom_id res chain seq x y z
N MET A 1 66.73 -6.41 7.30
CA MET A 1 65.46 -6.31 6.54
C MET A 1 64.81 -4.99 6.94
N SER A 2 64.94 -3.97 6.09
CA SER A 2 64.39 -2.62 6.31
C SER A 2 62.88 -2.65 6.38
N SER A 3 62.31 -2.07 7.44
CA SER A 3 60.92 -1.62 7.41
C SER A 3 60.85 -0.28 6.67
N PRO A 4 59.90 -0.07 5.74
CA PRO A 4 59.62 1.26 5.21
C PRO A 4 58.76 2.04 6.21
N ASP A 5 59.29 3.15 6.72
CA ASP A 5 58.54 4.19 7.40
C ASP A 5 57.67 4.94 6.38
N LEU A 6 56.35 4.90 6.55
CA LEU A 6 55.43 5.75 5.81
C LEU A 6 55.23 7.06 6.59
N PRO A 7 55.42 8.25 5.98
CA PRO A 7 55.15 9.50 6.66
C PRO A 7 53.65 9.62 6.98
N ARG A 8 53.33 9.70 8.28
CA ARG A 8 52.01 10.12 8.78
C ARG A 8 51.76 11.57 8.33
N THR A 9 51.20 11.73 7.14
CA THR A 9 50.68 13.02 6.68
C THR A 9 49.40 13.30 7.45
N ALA A 10 49.46 14.22 8.41
CA ALA A 10 48.28 14.71 9.11
C ALA A 10 47.28 15.26 8.08
N PRO A 11 46.00 14.88 8.13
CA PRO A 11 45.02 15.36 7.17
C PRO A 11 44.90 16.88 7.30
N THR A 12 45.19 17.60 6.23
CA THR A 12 45.00 19.05 6.15
C THR A 12 43.55 19.40 6.49
N ARG A 13 43.32 20.46 7.28
CA ARG A 13 41.98 20.88 7.75
C ARG A 13 40.93 20.95 6.62
N ARG A 14 41.34 21.28 5.39
CA ARG A 14 40.48 21.24 4.19
C ARG A 14 39.94 19.84 3.85
N ARG A 15 40.73 18.78 4.00
CA ARG A 15 40.29 17.39 3.78
C ARG A 15 39.31 16.92 4.85
N LEU A 16 39.48 17.36 6.10
CA LEU A 16 38.55 17.09 7.19
C LEU A 16 37.20 17.79 6.98
N VAL A 17 37.21 19.05 6.52
CA VAL A 17 35.98 19.79 6.19
C VAL A 17 35.26 19.17 4.99
N ALA A 18 35.99 18.73 3.96
CA ALA A 18 35.39 18.05 2.80
C ALA A 18 34.76 16.70 3.18
N LEU A 19 35.41 15.90 4.02
CA LEU A 19 34.84 14.64 4.53
C LEU A 19 33.60 14.86 5.39
N ALA A 20 33.61 15.88 6.26
CA ALA A 20 32.45 16.24 7.07
C ALA A 20 31.25 16.68 6.20
N ALA A 21 31.52 17.44 5.12
CA ALA A 21 30.49 17.86 4.17
C ALA A 21 29.88 16.65 3.41
N VAL A 22 30.69 15.68 3.01
CA VAL A 22 30.21 14.46 2.33
C VAL A 22 29.37 13.58 3.26
N VAL A 23 29.76 13.44 4.54
CA VAL A 23 28.99 12.68 5.54
C VAL A 23 27.67 13.39 5.89
N LEU A 24 27.67 14.72 5.97
CA LEU A 24 26.44 15.49 6.18
C LEU A 24 25.50 15.38 4.97
N LEU A 25 26.03 15.43 3.74
CA LEU A 25 25.23 15.25 2.53
C LEU A 25 24.66 13.82 2.40
N SER A 26 25.43 12.80 2.76
CA SER A 26 24.95 11.40 2.71
C SER A 26 23.91 11.10 3.80
N GLY A 27 23.99 11.77 4.95
CA GLY A 27 22.95 11.69 5.99
C GLY A 27 21.59 12.24 5.53
N LEU A 28 21.58 13.29 4.70
CA LEU A 28 20.36 13.87 4.14
C LEU A 28 19.72 13.00 3.05
N THR A 29 20.48 12.15 2.36
CA THR A 29 19.95 11.26 1.31
C THR A 29 19.60 9.85 1.81
N ALA A 30 20.08 9.44 2.99
CA ALA A 30 19.82 8.12 3.57
C ALA A 30 18.39 7.93 4.14
N GLY A 31 17.57 9.00 4.24
CA GLY A 31 16.27 8.97 4.91
C GLY A 31 15.01 8.80 4.04
N CYS A 32 15.13 8.76 2.71
CA CYS A 32 13.96 8.87 1.82
C CYS A 32 13.32 7.54 1.40
N PHE A 33 13.84 6.39 1.86
CA PHE A 33 13.30 5.07 1.54
C PHE A 33 12.80 4.36 2.79
N ARG A 34 11.51 4.49 3.08
CA ARG A 34 10.84 3.66 4.09
C ARG A 34 10.15 2.49 3.40
N PRO A 35 10.65 1.24 3.51
CA PRO A 35 9.97 0.08 2.97
C PRO A 35 8.58 -0.06 3.61
N MET A 36 7.54 -0.03 2.79
CA MET A 36 6.14 -0.07 3.24
C MET A 36 5.81 -1.35 4.03
N TYR A 37 6.50 -2.45 3.72
CA TYR A 37 6.33 -3.77 4.35
C TYR A 37 7.31 -4.05 5.49
N ALA A 38 8.20 -3.11 5.84
CA ALA A 38 9.06 -3.35 6.99
C ALA A 38 8.21 -3.35 8.26
N ASN A 39 8.19 -4.51 8.92
CA ASN A 39 7.73 -4.57 10.29
C ASN A 39 8.65 -3.65 11.09
N SER A 40 8.10 -2.59 11.65
CA SER A 40 8.86 -1.69 12.50
C SER A 40 9.13 -2.50 13.76
N SER A 41 10.28 -3.18 13.85
CA SER A 41 10.63 -4.08 14.97
C SER A 41 10.59 -3.44 16.36
N ASN A 42 10.28 -2.14 16.43
CA ASN A 42 10.25 -1.32 17.62
C ASN A 42 8.85 -0.71 17.90
N GLU A 43 7.85 -0.93 17.06
CA GLU A 43 6.47 -0.46 17.27
C GLU A 43 5.58 -1.67 17.60
N ALA A 44 4.96 -1.67 18.78
CA ALA A 44 4.10 -2.74 19.28
C ALA A 44 2.74 -2.80 18.57
N GLY A 45 2.75 -2.94 17.25
CA GLY A 45 1.57 -3.14 16.41
C GLY A 45 1.64 -4.47 15.67
N THR A 46 0.48 -5.12 15.48
CA THR A 46 0.31 -6.21 14.51
C THR A 46 0.89 -5.80 13.16
N GLY A 47 1.67 -6.68 12.52
CA GLY A 47 2.32 -6.36 11.27
C GLY A 47 1.30 -6.06 10.17
N LEU A 48 1.67 -5.26 9.16
CA LEU A 48 0.83 -5.00 7.99
C LEU A 48 0.32 -6.30 7.34
N SER A 49 1.14 -7.35 7.36
CA SER A 49 0.78 -8.69 6.87
C SER A 49 -0.38 -9.31 7.66
N ASP A 50 -0.43 -9.13 8.97
CA ASP A 50 -1.51 -9.64 9.82
C ASP A 50 -2.82 -8.90 9.51
N GLN A 51 -2.75 -7.56 9.36
CA GLN A 51 -3.91 -6.74 8.99
C GLN A 51 -4.45 -7.06 7.60
N LEU A 52 -3.59 -7.44 6.65
CA LEU A 52 -4.01 -7.93 5.33
C LEU A 52 -4.63 -9.33 5.41
N GLY A 53 -4.18 -10.16 6.35
CA GLY A 53 -4.75 -11.47 6.64
C GLY A 53 -6.13 -11.42 7.30
N ASP A 54 -6.50 -10.28 7.87
CA ASP A 54 -7.80 -9.99 8.49
C ASP A 54 -8.89 -9.52 7.51
N VAL A 55 -8.67 -9.69 6.20
CA VAL A 55 -9.63 -9.32 5.14
C VAL A 55 -10.28 -10.58 4.56
N GLU A 56 -11.59 -10.72 4.78
CA GLU A 56 -12.40 -11.76 4.17
C GLU A 56 -12.79 -11.40 2.74
N VAL A 57 -12.48 -12.27 1.78
CA VAL A 57 -12.80 -12.07 0.37
C VAL A 57 -14.13 -12.77 0.02
N VAL A 58 -15.17 -11.98 -0.24
CA VAL A 58 -16.50 -12.47 -0.61
C VAL A 58 -16.48 -13.14 -1.98
N PHE A 59 -17.40 -14.10 -2.18
CA PHE A 59 -17.58 -14.79 -3.45
C PHE A 59 -17.79 -13.82 -4.62
N ALA A 60 -17.03 -14.02 -5.68
CA ALA A 60 -17.18 -13.30 -6.94
C ALA A 60 -17.75 -14.27 -8.00
N PRO A 61 -18.88 -13.94 -8.66
CA PRO A 61 -19.51 -14.85 -9.61
C PRO A 61 -18.66 -15.02 -10.88
N GLY A 62 -18.75 -16.21 -11.48
CA GLY A 62 -18.07 -16.55 -12.73
C GLY A 62 -16.67 -17.13 -12.54
N ARG A 63 -16.12 -17.72 -13.61
CA ARG A 63 -14.79 -18.36 -13.58
C ARG A 63 -13.70 -17.33 -13.27
N VAL A 64 -13.65 -16.22 -14.01
CA VAL A 64 -12.63 -15.17 -13.83
C VAL A 64 -12.73 -14.54 -12.44
N GLY A 65 -13.96 -14.34 -11.94
CA GLY A 65 -14.19 -13.89 -10.56
C GLY A 65 -13.60 -14.83 -9.51
N ASN A 66 -13.79 -16.14 -9.68
CA ASN A 66 -13.20 -17.14 -8.79
C ASN A 66 -11.68 -17.18 -8.85
N GLU A 67 -11.07 -17.04 -10.04
CA GLU A 67 -9.61 -16.97 -10.17
C GLU A 67 -9.04 -15.72 -9.48
N VAL A 68 -9.63 -14.54 -9.72
CA VAL A 68 -9.24 -13.29 -9.04
C VAL A 68 -9.37 -13.46 -7.52
N ARG A 69 -10.43 -14.10 -7.04
CA ARG A 69 -10.63 -14.37 -5.61
C ARG A 69 -9.56 -15.29 -5.05
N ASN A 70 -9.25 -16.39 -5.72
CA ASN A 70 -8.25 -17.35 -5.27
C ASN A 70 -6.85 -16.73 -5.23
N ASP A 71 -6.47 -16.03 -6.30
CA ASP A 71 -5.19 -15.31 -6.38
C ASP A 71 -5.10 -14.23 -5.30
N LEU A 72 -6.20 -13.52 -5.03
CA LEU A 72 -6.24 -12.50 -3.97
C LEU A 72 -6.13 -13.09 -2.57
N ILE A 73 -6.86 -14.17 -2.27
CA ILE A 73 -6.74 -14.86 -0.98
C ILE A 73 -5.29 -15.31 -0.76
N PHE A 74 -4.67 -15.88 -1.79
CA PHE A 74 -3.27 -16.29 -1.73
C PHE A 74 -2.34 -15.08 -1.51
N ALA A 75 -2.56 -13.99 -2.24
CA ALA A 75 -1.76 -12.78 -2.12
C ALA A 75 -1.86 -12.12 -0.73
N LEU A 76 -3.03 -12.19 -0.08
CA LEU A 76 -3.27 -11.59 1.24
C LEU A 76 -2.78 -12.48 2.39
N THR A 77 -3.06 -13.78 2.34
CA THR A 77 -2.84 -14.71 3.46
C THR A 77 -1.61 -15.62 3.29
N GLY A 78 -0.94 -15.55 2.15
CA GLY A 78 0.18 -16.44 1.83
C GLY A 78 -0.22 -17.91 1.67
N GLY A 79 -1.51 -18.20 1.45
CA GLY A 79 -2.03 -19.56 1.26
C GLY A 79 -2.68 -20.19 2.48
N ALA A 80 -2.87 -19.45 3.58
CA ALA A 80 -3.62 -19.93 4.75
C ALA A 80 -5.13 -20.08 4.51
N GLY A 81 -5.63 -19.61 3.36
CA GLY A 81 -7.04 -19.69 2.97
C GLY A 81 -7.82 -18.44 3.36
N ASN A 82 -9.13 -18.43 3.08
CA ASN A 82 -9.98 -17.28 3.39
C ASN A 82 -10.24 -17.23 4.91
N PRO A 83 -9.92 -16.13 5.60
CA PRO A 83 -10.17 -16.01 7.04
C PRO A 83 -11.68 -16.06 7.33
N ALA A 84 -12.09 -16.92 8.26
CA ALA A 84 -13.48 -17.01 8.68
C ALA A 84 -13.75 -16.02 9.84
N GLY A 85 -14.70 -15.11 9.65
CA GLY A 85 -15.06 -14.12 10.69
C GLY A 85 -14.10 -12.94 10.78
N ALA A 86 -13.49 -12.55 9.67
CA ALA A 86 -12.52 -11.45 9.63
C ALA A 86 -13.20 -10.09 9.90
N PRO A 87 -12.50 -9.12 10.53
CA PRO A 87 -13.05 -7.81 10.83
C PRO A 87 -13.35 -6.96 9.59
N TYR A 88 -12.77 -7.30 8.42
CA TYR A 88 -13.10 -6.64 7.17
C TYR A 88 -13.63 -7.61 6.14
N ARG A 89 -14.61 -7.16 5.36
CA ARG A 89 -15.23 -7.91 4.28
C ARG A 89 -15.05 -7.18 2.95
N LEU A 90 -14.37 -7.81 2.02
CA LEU A 90 -14.10 -7.30 0.68
C LEU A 90 -15.10 -7.89 -0.33
N VAL A 91 -15.92 -7.03 -0.92
CA VAL A 91 -16.86 -7.38 -1.99
C VAL A 91 -16.24 -7.01 -3.33
N LEU A 92 -16.26 -7.95 -4.27
CA LEU A 92 -15.67 -7.77 -5.61
C LEU A 92 -16.73 -7.97 -6.70
N ASN A 93 -16.67 -7.11 -7.70
CA ASN A 93 -17.42 -7.23 -8.94
C ASN A 93 -16.43 -7.27 -10.10
N VAL A 94 -16.26 -8.46 -10.67
CA VAL A 94 -15.29 -8.71 -11.74
C VAL A 94 -16.01 -8.80 -13.09
N THR A 95 -15.47 -8.11 -14.08
CA THR A 95 -15.94 -8.12 -15.46
C THR A 95 -14.75 -8.37 -16.39
N ASP A 96 -14.89 -9.27 -17.35
CA ASP A 96 -13.90 -9.49 -18.39
C ASP A 96 -14.37 -8.92 -19.74
N ASN A 97 -13.42 -8.36 -20.49
CA ASN A 97 -13.65 -7.81 -21.82
C ASN A 97 -12.53 -8.25 -22.77
N THR A 98 -12.89 -8.51 -24.03
CA THR A 98 -11.96 -8.87 -25.10
C THR A 98 -12.06 -7.83 -26.20
N THR A 99 -10.95 -7.22 -26.59
CA THR A 99 -10.88 -6.20 -27.65
C THR A 99 -9.82 -6.57 -28.67
N SER A 100 -10.11 -6.44 -29.97
CA SER A 100 -9.12 -6.65 -31.03
C SER A 100 -8.17 -5.45 -31.11
N ALA A 101 -6.87 -5.69 -30.96
CA ALA A 101 -5.85 -4.64 -30.98
C ALA A 101 -5.23 -4.44 -32.37
N ILE A 102 -4.95 -5.54 -33.09
CA ILE A 102 -4.39 -5.54 -34.45
C ILE A 102 -5.26 -6.43 -35.32
N ILE A 103 -5.59 -5.95 -36.51
CA ILE A 103 -6.36 -6.66 -37.53
C ILE A 103 -5.48 -6.80 -38.77
N ASP A 104 -5.39 -7.99 -39.32
CA ASP A 104 -4.72 -8.24 -40.59
C ASP A 104 -5.54 -7.60 -41.74
N PRO A 105 -4.97 -6.66 -42.51
CA PRO A 105 -5.68 -5.98 -43.59
C PRO A 105 -6.02 -6.89 -44.78
N VAL A 106 -5.39 -8.06 -44.91
CA VAL A 106 -5.63 -9.00 -46.02
C VAL A 106 -6.77 -9.96 -45.68
N SER A 107 -6.76 -10.54 -44.48
CA SER A 107 -7.79 -11.51 -44.05
C SER A 107 -8.97 -10.88 -43.29
N GLY A 108 -8.81 -9.65 -42.77
CA GLY A 108 -9.80 -8.99 -41.92
C GLY A 108 -9.95 -9.63 -40.53
N LEU A 109 -9.08 -10.57 -40.17
CA LEU A 109 -9.10 -11.26 -38.89
C LEU A 109 -8.24 -10.54 -37.84
N PRO A 110 -8.62 -10.56 -36.55
CA PRO A 110 -7.73 -10.11 -35.49
C PRO A 110 -6.46 -10.95 -35.48
N GLU A 111 -5.28 -10.30 -35.46
CA GLU A 111 -3.97 -10.95 -35.26
C GLU A 111 -3.57 -10.89 -33.78
N VAL A 112 -3.89 -9.77 -33.11
CA VAL A 112 -3.65 -9.61 -31.67
C VAL A 112 -4.93 -9.17 -30.99
N GLU A 113 -5.31 -9.91 -29.95
CA GLU A 113 -6.44 -9.59 -29.08
C GLU A 113 -5.93 -9.19 -27.69
N LEU A 114 -6.58 -8.19 -27.09
CA LEU A 114 -6.31 -7.71 -25.76
C LEU A 114 -7.43 -8.15 -24.82
N ILE A 115 -7.09 -8.95 -23.83
CA ILE A 115 -7.97 -9.35 -22.75
C ILE A 115 -7.78 -8.37 -21.60
N THR A 116 -8.87 -7.75 -21.16
CA THR A 116 -8.90 -6.87 -19.99
C THR A 116 -9.82 -7.46 -18.94
N VAL A 117 -9.36 -7.52 -17.71
CA VAL A 117 -10.15 -7.91 -16.55
C VAL A 117 -10.24 -6.70 -15.64
N ASP A 118 -11.46 -6.20 -15.43
CA ASP A 118 -11.77 -5.09 -14.54
C ASP A 118 -12.41 -5.64 -13.26
N SER A 119 -11.96 -5.14 -12.11
CA SER A 119 -12.47 -5.53 -10.81
C SER A 119 -12.75 -4.30 -9.96
N LYS A 120 -14.05 -4.02 -9.79
CA LYS A 120 -14.53 -3.01 -8.84
C LYS A 120 -14.68 -3.65 -7.49
N TRP A 121 -14.06 -3.07 -6.47
CA TRP A 121 -14.07 -3.65 -5.14
C TRP A 121 -14.41 -2.63 -4.06
N GLN A 122 -15.01 -3.12 -2.99
CA GLN A 122 -15.45 -2.34 -1.85
C GLN A 122 -15.13 -3.09 -0.56
N LEU A 123 -14.45 -2.40 0.36
CA LEU A 123 -14.12 -2.91 1.69
C LEU A 123 -15.17 -2.44 2.69
N PHE A 124 -15.74 -3.37 3.45
CA PHE A 124 -16.68 -3.12 4.53
C PHE A 124 -16.09 -3.59 5.86
N GLU A 125 -16.53 -3.01 6.97
CA GLU A 125 -16.18 -3.47 8.31
C GLU A 125 -17.25 -4.46 8.80
N ALA A 126 -16.85 -5.53 9.47
CA ALA A 126 -17.75 -6.57 9.95
C ALA A 126 -18.78 -5.98 10.93
N GLY A 127 -20.05 -6.00 10.53
CA GLY A 127 -21.15 -5.41 11.29
C GLY A 127 -21.66 -4.06 10.75
N ASN A 128 -20.97 -3.44 9.79
CA ASN A 128 -21.44 -2.21 9.14
C ASN A 128 -21.43 -2.32 7.61
N ASP A 129 -22.54 -2.85 7.09
CA ASP A 129 -22.73 -3.08 5.64
C ASP A 129 -23.18 -1.83 4.88
N LYS A 130 -23.38 -0.71 5.58
CA LYS A 130 -24.02 0.48 4.99
C LYS A 130 -23.03 1.49 4.44
N LYS A 131 -21.77 1.47 4.88
CA LYS A 131 -20.75 2.41 4.43
C LYS A 131 -19.46 1.67 4.06
N PRO A 132 -19.05 1.70 2.78
CA PRO A 132 -17.76 1.15 2.40
C PRO A 132 -16.65 2.01 3.03
N VAL A 133 -15.72 1.35 3.71
CA VAL A 133 -14.52 1.93 4.31
C VAL A 133 -13.57 2.42 3.21
N MET A 134 -13.49 1.65 2.11
CA MET A 134 -12.73 2.00 0.92
C MET A 134 -13.41 1.38 -0.31
N ALA A 135 -13.38 2.10 -1.42
CA ALA A 135 -13.81 1.59 -2.71
C ALA A 135 -12.81 2.05 -3.78
N SER A 136 -12.43 1.14 -4.66
CA SER A 136 -11.51 1.42 -5.77
C SER A 136 -11.75 0.44 -6.91
N ASN A 137 -11.04 0.65 -8.01
CA ASN A 137 -11.01 -0.23 -9.17
C ASN A 137 -9.59 -0.75 -9.39
N ALA A 138 -9.49 -2.00 -9.80
CA ALA A 138 -8.25 -2.61 -10.27
C ALA A 138 -8.49 -3.22 -11.64
N TYR A 139 -7.47 -3.19 -12.50
CA TYR A 139 -7.55 -3.73 -13.84
C TYR A 139 -6.27 -4.46 -14.20
N GLY A 140 -6.42 -5.58 -14.91
CA GLY A 140 -5.34 -6.38 -15.45
C GLY A 140 -5.53 -6.53 -16.94
N LYS A 141 -4.43 -6.48 -17.70
CA LYS A 141 -4.46 -6.64 -19.15
C LYS A 141 -3.44 -7.69 -19.58
N ALA A 142 -3.84 -8.52 -20.53
CA ALA A 142 -2.97 -9.50 -21.15
C ALA A 142 -3.28 -9.57 -22.64
N SER A 143 -2.25 -9.54 -23.48
CA SER A 143 -2.38 -9.76 -24.92
C SER A 143 -2.28 -11.25 -25.25
N ILE A 144 -2.97 -11.63 -26.33
CA ILE A 144 -2.85 -12.93 -26.98
C ILE A 144 -2.63 -12.73 -28.48
N ASP A 145 -1.91 -13.67 -29.06
CA ASP A 145 -1.87 -13.86 -30.51
C ASP A 145 -3.05 -14.74 -30.93
N SER A 146 -3.90 -14.23 -31.81
CA SER A 146 -5.10 -14.92 -32.28
C SER A 146 -4.81 -15.71 -33.55
N GLY A 147 -4.39 -16.97 -33.36
CA GLY A 147 -4.22 -17.91 -34.48
C GLY A 147 -5.54 -18.45 -35.07
N TYR A 148 -5.46 -19.01 -36.27
CA TYR A 148 -6.59 -19.60 -37.02
C TYR A 148 -7.29 -20.78 -36.30
N GLN A 149 -6.59 -21.47 -35.39
CA GLN A 149 -7.13 -22.63 -34.68
C GLN A 149 -8.00 -22.22 -33.49
N ARG A 150 -9.31 -22.47 -33.58
CA ARG A 150 -10.30 -22.09 -32.54
C ARG A 150 -9.98 -22.64 -31.15
N PHE A 151 -9.45 -23.87 -31.05
CA PHE A 151 -9.10 -24.47 -29.75
C PHE A 151 -7.87 -23.82 -29.11
N ALA A 152 -6.83 -23.53 -29.91
CA ALA A 152 -5.63 -22.84 -29.44
C ALA A 152 -6.00 -21.44 -28.94
N ARG A 153 -6.84 -20.71 -29.68
CA ARG A 153 -7.36 -19.40 -29.27
C ARG A 153 -8.14 -19.48 -27.96
N ALA A 154 -9.07 -20.43 -27.82
CA ALA A 154 -9.84 -20.60 -26.58
C ALA A 154 -8.98 -21.00 -25.36
N ARG A 155 -7.80 -21.59 -25.57
CA ARG A 155 -6.81 -21.84 -24.52
C ARG A 155 -6.01 -20.58 -24.20
N ALA A 156 -5.57 -19.84 -25.23
CA ALA A 156 -4.85 -18.57 -25.06
C ALA A 156 -5.68 -17.53 -24.30
N ILE A 157 -6.98 -17.41 -24.60
CA ILE A 157 -7.89 -16.50 -23.86
C ILE A 157 -7.93 -16.86 -22.38
N ARG A 158 -8.04 -18.16 -22.06
CA ARG A 158 -8.08 -18.63 -20.66
C ARG A 158 -6.76 -18.36 -19.93
N ASP A 159 -5.63 -18.63 -20.58
CA ASP A 159 -4.32 -18.28 -20.05
C ASP A 159 -4.19 -16.78 -19.76
N ALA A 160 -4.59 -15.93 -20.71
CA ALA A 160 -4.55 -14.49 -20.57
C ALA A 160 -5.47 -13.97 -19.46
N GLN A 161 -6.65 -14.56 -19.29
CA GLN A 161 -7.54 -14.26 -18.17
C GLN A 161 -6.90 -14.62 -16.83
N ASN A 162 -6.25 -15.77 -16.73
CA ASN A 162 -5.56 -16.16 -15.49
C ASN A 162 -4.41 -15.19 -15.17
N ARG A 163 -3.57 -14.85 -16.16
CA ARG A 163 -2.49 -13.85 -15.99
C ARG A 163 -3.04 -12.48 -15.57
N ALA A 164 -4.12 -12.02 -16.21
CA ALA A 164 -4.76 -10.77 -15.85
C ALA A 164 -5.37 -10.81 -14.43
N SER A 165 -5.89 -11.97 -14.01
CA SER A 165 -6.46 -12.17 -12.67
C SER A 165 -5.40 -11.99 -11.58
N THR A 166 -4.20 -12.55 -11.79
CA THR A 166 -3.07 -12.39 -10.86
C THR A 166 -2.64 -10.93 -10.74
N VAL A 167 -2.56 -10.20 -11.85
CA VAL A 167 -2.23 -8.75 -11.84
C VAL A 167 -3.29 -7.93 -11.10
N VAL A 168 -4.57 -8.26 -11.27
CA VAL A 168 -5.66 -7.62 -10.52
C VAL A 168 -5.50 -7.87 -9.02
N ALA A 169 -5.25 -9.12 -8.62
CA ALA A 169 -5.06 -9.49 -7.22
C ALA A 169 -3.87 -8.73 -6.57
N GLU A 170 -2.73 -8.66 -7.25
CA GLU A 170 -1.56 -7.90 -6.78
C GLU A 170 -1.85 -6.40 -6.65
N THR A 171 -2.59 -5.84 -7.61
CA THR A 171 -2.99 -4.43 -7.59
C THR A 171 -3.91 -4.14 -6.41
N ILE A 172 -4.91 -4.99 -6.15
CA ILE A 172 -5.82 -4.86 -5.01
C ILE A 172 -5.03 -4.98 -3.70
N ARG A 173 -4.15 -5.98 -3.58
CA ARG A 173 -3.27 -6.14 -2.40
C ARG A 173 -2.46 -4.87 -2.14
N SER A 174 -1.84 -4.30 -3.17
CA SER A 174 -1.05 -3.07 -3.04
C SER A 174 -1.90 -1.89 -2.55
N GLN A 175 -3.10 -1.71 -3.10
CA GLN A 175 -4.02 -0.65 -2.69
C GLN A 175 -4.50 -0.82 -1.24
N LEU A 176 -4.82 -2.06 -0.82
CA LEU A 176 -5.18 -2.37 0.57
C LEU A 176 -4.01 -2.11 1.52
N ALA A 177 -2.80 -2.49 1.11
CA ALA A 177 -1.61 -2.33 1.92
C ALA A 177 -1.28 -0.83 2.16
N VAL A 178 -1.48 0.03 1.16
CA VAL A 178 -1.40 1.50 1.31
C VAL A 178 -2.47 2.04 2.26
N TYR A 179 -3.69 1.49 2.19
CA TYR A 179 -4.77 1.90 3.09
C TYR A 179 -4.44 1.58 4.55
N PHE A 180 -4.02 0.35 4.84
CA PHE A 180 -3.66 -0.08 6.19
C PHE A 180 -2.41 0.62 6.73
N SER A 181 -1.42 0.91 5.87
CA SER A 181 -0.25 1.70 6.29
C SER A 181 -0.66 3.12 6.69
N ASN A 182 -1.55 3.75 5.93
CA ASN A 182 -2.04 5.09 6.23
C ASN A 182 -2.95 5.12 7.47
N LYS A 183 -3.79 4.08 7.66
CA LYS A 183 -4.64 3.93 8.85
C LYS A 183 -3.80 3.78 10.13
N THR A 184 -2.75 2.96 10.08
CA THR A 184 -1.83 2.79 11.21
C THR A 184 -1.04 4.07 11.49
N ALA A 185 -0.56 4.77 10.46
CA ALA A 185 0.11 6.06 10.62
C ALA A 185 -0.81 7.13 11.26
N ALA A 186 -2.09 7.19 10.86
CA ALA A 186 -3.05 8.10 11.46
C ALA A 186 -3.31 7.80 12.95
N ALA A 187 -3.27 6.53 13.36
CA ALA A 187 -3.41 6.13 14.77
C ALA A 187 -2.19 6.58 15.62
N SER A 188 -0.98 6.57 15.07
CA SER A 188 0.22 7.10 15.76
C SER A 188 0.29 8.64 15.84
N VAL A 189 -0.55 9.36 15.07
CA VAL A 189 -0.61 10.83 15.06
C VAL A 189 -1.77 11.35 15.93
N SER A 190 -2.34 10.52 16.82
CA SER A 190 -3.27 11.02 17.84
C SER A 190 -2.54 12.00 18.77
N PRO A 191 -3.00 13.27 18.88
CA PRO A 191 -2.37 14.26 19.73
C PRO A 191 -2.70 13.92 21.18
N ASN A 192 -1.70 13.50 21.95
CA ASN A 192 -1.86 13.43 23.39
C ASN A 192 -2.10 14.85 23.91
N ALA A 193 -3.29 15.10 24.45
CA ALA A 193 -3.63 16.33 25.11
C ALA A 193 -2.93 16.41 26.47
N ALA A 194 -2.33 17.59 26.74
CA ALA A 194 -2.06 18.18 28.05
C ALA A 194 -1.17 17.43 29.07
N SER A 195 0.02 18.00 29.32
CA SER A 195 0.71 18.17 30.63
C SER A 195 2.10 18.75 30.36
N THR A 196 2.71 19.73 31.03
CA THR A 196 2.40 20.63 32.14
C THR A 196 3.59 21.62 32.20
N VAL A 197 3.30 22.92 32.37
CA VAL A 197 4.00 23.87 33.27
C VAL A 197 5.54 23.90 33.28
N VAL A 198 6.11 24.96 32.71
CA VAL A 198 7.30 25.64 33.29
C VAL A 198 7.00 27.14 33.30
N THR A 199 6.64 27.67 34.46
CA THR A 199 6.78 29.10 34.75
C THR A 199 7.12 29.21 36.24
N ASP A 200 8.38 29.56 36.48
CA ASP A 200 9.07 29.62 37.77
C ASP A 200 8.58 30.84 38.61
N PRO A 201 8.78 30.85 39.94
CA PRO A 201 8.04 31.65 40.90
C PRO A 201 8.67 33.03 41.12
N SER A 202 7.83 34.06 41.08
CA SER A 202 8.04 35.26 41.90
C SER A 202 6.74 36.01 42.10
N THR A 203 6.17 35.87 43.29
CA THR A 203 5.21 36.81 43.88
C THR A 203 5.86 38.20 44.03
N PRO A 204 5.09 39.31 43.90
CA PRO A 204 4.37 39.81 45.08
C PRO A 204 2.92 40.27 44.83
N ILE A 205 2.07 39.89 45.79
CA ILE A 205 0.97 40.65 46.43
C ILE A 205 0.92 42.17 46.16
N ILE A 206 -0.27 42.69 45.82
CA ILE A 206 -0.97 43.88 46.40
C ILE A 206 -2.01 44.43 45.40
N GLY A 207 -3.26 44.63 45.86
CA GLY A 207 -4.14 45.68 45.30
C GLY A 207 -5.60 45.31 44.97
N THR A 208 -6.47 45.21 45.98
CA THR A 208 -7.91 45.56 45.85
C THR A 208 -8.06 47.07 45.64
N PRO A 209 -9.09 47.59 44.92
CA PRO A 209 -10.35 47.93 45.61
C PRO A 209 -11.65 47.82 44.78
N THR A 210 -12.75 47.48 45.48
CA THR A 210 -14.05 48.19 45.55
C THR A 210 -14.64 48.89 44.31
N SER A 211 -15.86 48.49 43.87
CA SER A 211 -17.10 49.31 43.96
C SER A 211 -18.27 48.81 43.05
N ALA A 212 -19.44 48.58 43.69
CA ALA A 212 -20.82 48.85 43.27
C ALA A 212 -21.49 48.24 41.98
N ARG A 213 -22.40 47.27 42.20
CA ARG A 213 -23.89 47.21 41.95
C ARG A 213 -24.56 48.12 40.87
N PRO A 214 -25.82 47.85 40.44
CA PRO A 214 -26.48 46.65 39.87
C PRO A 214 -27.19 46.87 38.50
N ARG A 215 -27.59 45.73 37.89
CA ARG A 215 -28.80 45.42 37.11
C ARG A 215 -29.72 46.56 36.60
N SER A 216 -30.02 46.48 35.31
CA SER A 216 -31.35 46.62 34.72
C SER A 216 -31.64 45.39 33.87
#